data_AF-A0A6L3C7W6-F1
#
_entry.id   AF-A0A6L3C7W6-F1
#
_cell.length_a   1.000
_cell.length_b   1.000
_cell.length_c   1.000
_cell.angle_alpha   90.00
_cell.angle_beta   90.00
_cell.angle_gamma   90.00
#
_symmetry.space_group_name_H-M   'P 1'
#
loop_
_entity.id
_entity.type
_entity.pdbx_description
1 polymer ?
#
loop_
_entity_poly.entity_id
_entity_poly.type
_entity_poly.pdbx_seq_one_letter_code
_entity_poly.pdbx_strand_id
1 'polypeptide(L)' 'MSIESVAILSPGDMGHAIGQLLKEHEMRVLTCLSGRSTRTKELSEKAGIENLPNLNALVEESDV' A
#
# COMPACT_ATOMS: atom_id res chain seq x y z
N MET A 1 -3.36 13.56 16.76
CA MET A 1 -3.30 12.15 16.31
C MET A 1 -2.02 12.00 15.51
N SER A 2 -1.23 10.97 15.77
CA SER A 2 -0.16 10.51 14.88
C SER A 2 -0.78 9.68 13.76
N ILE A 3 -0.24 9.80 12.55
CA ILE A 3 -0.56 8.90 11.44
C ILE A 3 0.37 7.69 11.61
N GLU A 4 -0.18 6.49 11.74
CA GLU A 4 0.57 5.25 11.91
C GLU A 4 0.52 4.38 10.64
N SER A 5 -0.50 4.59 9.80
CA SER A 5 -0.76 3.82 8.59
C SER A 5 -1.21 4.69 7.41
N VAL A 6 -0.72 4.36 6.21
CA VAL A 6 -1.07 5.06 4.97
C VAL A 6 -1.48 4.06 3.89
N ALA A 7 -2.63 4.28 3.25
CA ALA A 7 -3.08 3.52 2.10
C ALA A 7 -2.55 4.08 0.78
N ILE A 8 -2.09 3.20 -0.11
CA ILE A 8 -1.84 3.52 -1.52
C ILE A 8 -2.77 2.67 -2.39
N LEU A 9 -3.72 3.33 -3.05
CA LEU A 9 -4.62 2.67 -4.00
C LEU A 9 -3.95 2.51 -5.36
N SER A 10 -4.01 1.27 -5.90
CA SER A 10 -3.45 0.93 -7.21
C SER A 10 -1.99 1.37 -7.42
N PRO A 11 -1.04 0.90 -6.57
CA PRO A 11 0.37 1.28 -6.64
C PRO A 11 1.05 0.77 -7.93
N GLY A 12 0.96 1.58 -8.99
CA GLY A 12 1.77 1.44 -10.21
C GLY A 12 3.21 1.90 -9.96
N ASP A 13 3.94 2.33 -11.00
CA ASP A 13 5.36 2.70 -10.86
C ASP A 13 5.59 3.78 -9.78
N MET A 14 4.81 4.87 -9.80
CA MET A 14 4.93 5.93 -8.79
C MET A 14 4.48 5.47 -7.40
N GLY A 15 3.37 4.75 -7.31
CA GLY A 15 2.82 4.32 -6.02
C GLY A 15 3.72 3.32 -5.30
N HIS A 16 4.40 2.43 -6.05
CA HIS A 16 5.41 1.54 -5.47
C HIS A 16 6.60 2.32 -4.92
N ALA A 17 7.12 3.30 -5.66
CA ALA A 17 8.28 4.07 -5.22
C ALA A 17 7.98 4.90 -3.96
N ILE A 18 6.79 5.51 -3.89
CA ILE A 18 6.33 6.22 -2.69
C ILE A 18 6.13 5.25 -1.53
N GLY A 19 5.48 4.10 -1.77
CA GLY A 19 5.27 3.09 -0.73
C GLY A 19 6.60 2.56 -0.17
N GLN A 20 7.59 2.35 -1.04
CA GLN A 20 8.92 1.95 -0.63
C GLN A 20 9.60 3.02 0.24
N LEU A 21 9.57 4.29 -0.17
CA LEU A 21 10.13 5.39 0.62
C LEU A 21 9.48 5.50 2.00
N LEU A 22 8.16 5.38 2.09
CA LEU A 22 7.44 5.40 3.37
C LEU A 22 7.85 4.22 4.26
N LYS A 23 7.99 3.02 3.68
CA LYS A 23 8.47 1.82 4.39
C LYS A 23 9.90 1.97 4.90
N GLU A 24 10.79 2.61 4.15
CA GLU A 24 12.17 2.93 4.57
C GLU A 24 12.22 3.84 5.81
N HIS A 25 11.16 4.62 6.03
CA HIS A 25 10.95 5.45 7.22
C HIS A 25 10.03 4.78 8.26
N GLU A 26 9.93 3.45 8.23
CA GLU A 26 9.20 2.62 9.20
C GLU A 26 7.68 2.87 9.28
N MET A 27 7.09 3.58 8.31
CA MET A 27 5.64 3.74 8.23
C MET A 27 4.97 2.44 7.79
N ARG A 28 3.79 2.12 8.36
CA ARG A 28 2.95 1.03 7.84
C ARG A 28 2.27 1.51 6.56
N VAL A 29 2.48 0.80 5.46
CA VAL A 29 1.89 1.13 4.16
C VAL A 29 1.01 -0.01 3.69
N LEU A 30 -0.24 0.31 3.39
CA LEU A 30 -1.31 -0.63 3.07
C LEU A 30 -1.78 -0.45 1.62
N THR A 31 -2.28 -1.52 1.00
CA THR A 31 -2.94 -1.47 -0.30
C THR A 31 -4.00 -2.58 -0.42
N CYS A 32 -4.78 -2.55 -1.48
CA CYS A 32 -5.68 -3.63 -1.87
C CYS A 32 -5.45 -3.95 -3.36
N LEU A 33 -4.96 -5.17 -3.62
CA LEU A 33 -4.57 -5.62 -4.96
C LEU A 33 -5.67 -6.44 -5.66
N SER A 34 -6.86 -6.54 -5.05
CA SER A 34 -7.99 -7.23 -5.65
C SER A 34 -8.34 -6.62 -7.01
N GLY A 35 -8.40 -7.47 -8.04
CA GLY A 35 -8.64 -7.06 -9.42
C GLY A 35 -7.56 -6.15 -10.04
N ARG A 36 -6.37 -6.04 -9.45
CA ARG A 36 -5.22 -5.32 -10.04
C ARG A 36 -4.40 -6.23 -10.95
N SER A 37 -3.66 -5.61 -11.88
CA SER A 37 -2.78 -6.31 -12.81
C SER A 37 -1.64 -7.04 -12.08
N THR A 38 -1.09 -8.10 -12.70
CA THR A 38 0.11 -8.78 -12.19
C THR A 38 1.26 -7.80 -11.97
N ARG A 39 1.47 -6.87 -12.91
CA ARG A 39 2.48 -5.81 -12.80
C ARG A 39 2.33 -4.99 -11.52
N THR A 40 1.12 -4.53 -11.21
CA THR A 40 0.85 -3.75 -9.97
C THR A 40 1.13 -4.59 -8.72
N LYS A 41 0.79 -5.89 -8.74
CA LYS A 41 1.05 -6.80 -7.62
C LYS A 41 2.55 -6.96 -7.37
N GLU A 42 3.32 -7.26 -8.41
CA GLU A 42 4.77 -7.41 -8.32
C GLU A 42 5.47 -6.13 -7.82
N LEU A 43 5.03 -4.95 -8.28
CA LEU A 43 5.56 -3.66 -7.80
C LEU A 43 5.28 -3.45 -6.31
N SER A 44 4.07 -3.80 -5.85
CA SER A 44 3.69 -3.68 -4.44
C SER A 44 4.48 -4.63 -3.54
N GLU A 45 4.67 -5.87 -3.98
CA GLU A 45 5.48 -6.88 -3.29
C GLU A 45 6.94 -6.43 -3.19
N LYS A 46 7.51 -5.92 -4.28
CA LYS A 46 8.88 -5.36 -4.29
C LYS A 46 9.05 -4.19 -3.32
N ALA A 47 8.03 -3.35 -3.18
CA ALA A 47 8.02 -2.24 -2.24
C ALA A 47 7.74 -2.66 -0.79
N GLY A 48 7.39 -3.93 -0.53
CA GLY A 48 7.00 -4.40 0.79
C GLY A 48 5.71 -3.76 1.32
N ILE A 49 4.80 -3.36 0.41
CA ILE A 49 3.49 -2.79 0.76
C ILE A 49 2.57 -3.93 1.20
N GLU A 50 1.93 -3.76 2.36
CA GLU A 50 1.02 -4.74 2.93
C GLU A 50 -0.29 -4.80 2.13
N ASN A 51 -0.66 -5.97 1.63
CA ASN A 51 -1.87 -6.15 0.84
C ASN A 51 -3.02 -6.67 1.71
N LEU A 52 -4.07 -5.87 1.85
CA LEU A 52 -5.32 -6.20 2.52
C LEU A 52 -6.32 -6.86 1.56
N PRO A 53 -7.26 -7.68 2.08
CA PRO A 53 -8.10 -8.56 1.25
C PRO A 53 -9.13 -7.80 0.41
N ASN A 54 -9.57 -6.62 0.85
CA ASN A 54 -10.61 -5.84 0.17
C ASN A 54 -10.51 -4.35 0.56
N LEU A 55 -11.28 -3.52 -0.14
CA LEU A 55 -11.28 -2.06 0.06
C LEU A 55 -11.87 -1.64 1.42
N ASN A 56 -12.80 -2.41 2.00
CA ASN A 56 -13.36 -2.08 3.31
C ASN A 56 -12.29 -2.21 4.40
N ALA A 57 -11.56 -3.33 4.42
CA ALA A 57 -10.43 -3.52 5.33
C ALA A 57 -9.38 -2.41 5.15
N LEU A 58 -9.09 -2.02 3.90
CA LEU A 58 -8.15 -0.93 3.63
C LEU A 58 -8.60 0.41 4.22
N VAL A 59 -9.89 0.75 4.11
CA VAL A 59 -10.44 1.99 4.68
C VAL A 59 -10.49 1.93 6.20
N GLU A 60 -10.79 0.78 6.79
CA GLU A 60 -10.87 0.60 8.25
C GLU A 60 -9.49 0.63 8.92
N GLU A 61 -8.45 0.12 8.27
CA GLU A 61 -7.11 -0.04 8.85
C GLU A 61 -6.15 1.12 8.55
N SER A 62 -6.51 2.06 7.68
CA SER A 62 -5.64 3.17 7.28
C SER A 62 -6.05 4.48 7.94
N ASP A 63 -5.08 5.24 8.44
CA ASP A 63 -5.33 6.57 8.98
C ASP A 63 -5.48 7.63 7.86
N VAL A 64 -4.81 7.41 6.72
CA VAL A 64 -4.80 8.28 5.53
C VAL A 64 -4.86 7.48 4.24
#